data_AF-A0A7K2JJ87-F1
#
_entry.id   AF-A0A7K2JJ87-F1
#
_cell.length_a   1.000
_cell.length_b   1.000
_cell.length_c   1.000
_cell.angle_alpha   90.00
_cell.angle_beta   90.00
_cell.angle_gamma   90.00
#
_symmetry.space_group_name_H-M   'P 1'
#
loop_
_entity.id
_entity.type
_entity.pdbx_description
1 polymer ?
#
loop_
_entity_poly.entity_id
_entity_poly.type
_entity_poly.pdbx_seq_one_letter_code
_entity_poly.pdbx_strand_id
1 'polypeptide(L)' 'FVEELTQKEIGERLGVSQMHVSRLISRLLTRLREGMLTSH' A
#
# COMPACT_ATOMS: atom_id res chain seq x y z
N PHE A 1 2.69 7.80 9.07
CA PHE A 1 2.31 6.47 9.56
C PHE A 1 2.08 6.59 11.06
N VAL A 2 0.90 7.05 11.49
CA VAL A 2 0.65 7.47 12.89
C VAL A 2 0.23 6.30 13.78
N GLU A 3 -0.18 5.17 13.18
CA GLU A 3 -0.35 3.88 13.86
C GLU A 3 0.48 2.86 13.08
N GLU A 4 1.40 2.15 13.74
CA GLU A 4 2.18 1.05 13.14
C GLU A 4 1.33 -0.22 12.98
N LEU A 5 0.22 -0.11 12.24
CA LEU A 5 -0.68 -1.23 11.99
C LEU A 5 -0.07 -2.21 10.98
N THR A 6 -0.23 -3.49 11.25
CA THR A 6 0.02 -4.56 10.27
C THR A 6 -1.01 -4.48 9.14
N GLN A 7 -0.68 -5.07 7.98
CA GLN A 7 -1.61 -5.11 6.84
C GLN A 7 -2.92 -5.86 7.15
N LYS A 8 -2.88 -6.80 8.11
CA LYS A 8 -4.08 -7.52 8.57
C LYS A 8 -5.01 -6.57 9.32
N GLU A 9 -4.49 -5.80 10.27
CA GLU A 9 -5.26 -4.83 11.06
C GLU A 9 -5.80 -3.70 10.18
N ILE A 10 -5.02 -3.26 9.18
CA ILE A 10 -5.49 -2.31 8.16
C ILE A 10 -6.69 -2.90 7.39
N GLY A 11 -6.60 -4.17 6.99
CA GLY A 11 -7.68 -4.86 6.29
C GLY A 11 -8.96 -4.95 7.12
N GLU A 12 -8.83 -5.35 8.39
CA GLU A 12 -9.95 -5.41 9.35
C GLU A 12 -10.62 -4.04 9.51
N ARG A 13 -9.85 -2.96 9.67
CA ARG A 13 -10.38 -1.59 9.81
C ARG A 13 -11.06 -1.07 8.56
N LEU A 14 -10.62 -1.50 7.37
CA LEU A 14 -11.16 -1.07 6.09
C LEU A 14 -12.24 -2.01 5.51
N GLY A 15 -12.52 -3.13 6.16
CA GLY A 15 -13.45 -4.15 5.66
C GLY A 15 -12.95 -4.89 4.42
N VAL A 16 -11.63 -5.05 4.27
CA VAL A 16 -11.01 -5.75 3.12
C VAL A 16 -10.00 -6.80 3.60
N SER A 17 -9.69 -7.78 2.75
CA SER A 17 -8.65 -8.76 3.10
C SER A 17 -7.25 -8.16 3.11
N GLN A 18 -6.34 -8.73 3.90
CA GLN A 18 -4.92 -8.36 3.88
C GLN A 18 -4.32 -8.45 2.48
N MET A 19 -4.75 -9.42 1.67
CA MET A 19 -4.34 -9.55 0.27
C MET A 19 -4.83 -8.38 -0.61
N HIS A 20 -5.96 -7.75 -0.27
CA HIS A 20 -6.39 -6.53 -0.93
C HIS A 20 -5.47 -5.36 -0.54
N VAL A 21 -5.16 -5.23 0.75
CA VAL A 21 -4.22 -4.20 1.25
C VAL A 21 -2.86 -4.33 0.57
N SER A 22 -2.30 -5.54 0.47
CA SER A 22 -1.01 -5.76 -0.17
C SER A 22 -1.01 -5.31 -1.63
N ARG A 23 -2.07 -5.60 -2.39
CA ARG A 23 -2.22 -5.15 -3.78
C ARG A 23 -2.28 -3.64 -3.90
N LEU A 24 -2.96 -2.94 -3.00
CA LEU A 24 -3.00 -1.48 -3.00
C LEU A 24 -1.62 -0.87 -2.74
N ILE A 25 -0.88 -1.40 -1.76
CA ILE A 25 0.48 -0.97 -1.45
C ILE A 25 1.40 -1.23 -2.65
N SER A 26 1.39 -2.43 -3.23
CA SER A 26 2.20 -2.75 -4.41
C SER A 26 1.93 -1.79 -5.56
N ARG A 27 0.65 -1.49 -5.86
CA ARG A 27 0.28 -0.53 -6.91
C ARG A 27 0.78 0.88 -6.63
N LEU A 28 0.69 1.34 -5.38
CA LEU A 28 1.19 2.65 -4.99
C LEU A 28 2.71 2.74 -5.15
N LEU A 29 3.44 1.71 -4.68
CA LEU A 29 4.89 1.64 -4.81
C LEU A 29 5.34 1.60 -6.27
N THR A 30 4.62 0.89 -7.15
CA THR A 30 4.89 0.90 -8.59
C THR A 30 4.76 2.30 -9.17
N ARG A 31 3.66 3.02 -8.87
CA ARG A 31 3.46 4.40 -9.35
C ARG A 31 4.51 5.37 -8.83
N LEU A 32 4.89 5.25 -7.57
CA LEU A 32 5.96 6.06 -6.99
C LEU A 32 7.29 5.78 -7.68
N ARG A 33 7.60 4.49 -7.93
CA ARG A 33 8.80 4.09 -8.66
C ARG A 33 8.81 4.64 -10.08
N GLU A 34 7.71 4.55 -10.82
CA GLU A 34 7.57 5.13 -12.17
C GLU A 34 7.77 6.64 -12.16
N GLY A 35 7.18 7.35 -11.17
CA GLY A 35 7.35 8.79 -11.00
C GLY A 35 8.78 9.21 -10.60
N MET A 36 9.52 8.34 -9.91
CA MET A 36 10.93 8.58 -9.57
C MET A 36 11.89 8.25 -10.71
N LEU A 37 11.56 7.25 -11.54
CA LEU A 37 12.34 6.86 -12.72
C LEU A 37 12.11 7.78 -13.93
N THR A 38 11.12 8.68 -13.86
CA THR A 38 10.86 9.71 -14.89
C THR A 38 11.68 11.00 -14.69
N SER A 39 12.73 10.95 -13.87
CA SER A 39 13.71 12.04 -13.78
C SER A 39 14.86 11.80 -14.76
N HIS A 40 14.87 12.60 -15.83
CA HIS A 40 15.77 12.71 -17.00
C HIS A 40 15.39 11.93 -18.26
#